data_AF-A0A673GNB3-F1
#
_entry.id   AF-A0A673GNB3-F1
#
_cell.length_a   1.000
_cell.length_b   1.000
_cell.length_c   1.000
_cell.angle_alpha   90.00
_cell.angle_beta   90.00
_cell.angle_gamma   90.00
#
_symmetry.space_group_name_H-M   'P 1'
#
loop_
_entity.id
_entity.type
_entity.pdbx_description
1 polymer ?
#
loop_
_entity_poly.entity_id
_entity_poly.type
_entity_poly.pdbx_seq_one_letter_code
_entity_poly.pdbx_strand_id
1 'polypeptide(L)'
;LQLTEAQPNLLEIGNNQDETKKLLEEHEQLLAKLKKNEGGVWALLEEADKTAAQKKGEELVYEAMAVSLSEAWKTLVAHLEKRRSLLILACHFFECALEFAIRIDEAEDFQSVGQKSTTADNMNELLQRHSTIRRGMLEKSMLVLNKSRELLGFLKDFQSQQALKYGRASHGAWSSFGKVEGLMEILQDRRRQVDLCMRQQKHELETIYRIRQWERPEQEVSHSCKEKLIYYRNWMYCVLKLQSVTFFWLKMIQNQYLSKYITSHEKLKATHEHFWSLMMNRLAHLQESNAFYSSANKVRNIVALHIQVKSSLFVRRFSRYKSLQRKHDEYSRSIKDASVEPLQRGQLLLQKLDPQSAQVGGLQRMLGYIKERIDALSHECHAHRELTGKRQQLVSSFEELENEGAGATMKDMLDAKWQSLLQKFFTMQDLGNNFMNSSNMVRNIVDHLLILMDYAK
;
A
#
# COMPACT_ATOMS: atom_id res chain seq x y z
N LEU A 1 35.17 -26.79 37.71
CA LEU A 1 34.11 -25.79 37.90
C LEU A 1 33.02 -26.00 36.85
N GLN A 2 31.88 -26.60 37.21
CA GLN A 2 30.73 -26.78 36.30
C GLN A 2 29.96 -25.46 36.13
N LEU A 3 30.60 -24.45 35.53
CA LEU A 3 29.95 -23.17 35.18
C LEU A 3 28.77 -23.34 34.20
N THR A 4 28.73 -24.49 33.51
CA THR A 4 27.63 -24.94 32.66
C THR A 4 26.34 -25.30 33.43
N GLU A 5 26.39 -25.36 34.77
CA GLU A 5 25.26 -25.65 35.65
C GLU A 5 24.75 -24.43 36.44
N ALA A 6 25.34 -23.25 36.24
CA ALA A 6 24.89 -22.02 36.88
C ALA A 6 23.45 -21.66 36.47
N GLN A 7 22.66 -21.19 37.45
CA GLN A 7 21.34 -20.61 37.26
C GLN A 7 21.37 -19.11 37.61
N PRO A 8 20.92 -18.22 36.72
CA PRO A 8 20.51 -18.46 35.33
C PRO A 8 21.71 -18.83 34.43
N ASN A 9 21.42 -19.44 33.28
CA ASN A 9 22.45 -19.96 32.38
C ASN A 9 23.38 -18.85 31.87
N LEU A 10 24.67 -19.13 31.70
CA LEU A 10 25.69 -18.13 31.34
C LEU A 10 25.39 -17.35 30.03
N LEU A 11 24.69 -17.98 29.08
CA LEU A 11 24.34 -17.39 27.79
C LEU A 11 22.87 -16.96 27.71
N GLU A 12 22.09 -17.18 28.78
CA GLU A 12 20.70 -16.75 28.85
C GLU A 12 20.61 -15.25 29.13
N ILE A 13 19.82 -14.57 28.30
CA ILE A 13 19.40 -13.18 28.45
C ILE A 13 17.94 -13.11 28.91
N GLY A 14 17.53 -11.98 29.50
CA GLY A 14 16.13 -11.74 29.90
C GLY A 14 15.18 -11.66 28.70
N ASN A 15 13.88 -11.74 28.93
CA ASN A 15 12.87 -11.67 27.86
C ASN A 15 12.56 -10.23 27.43
N ASN A 16 12.89 -9.24 28.27
CA ASN A 16 12.62 -7.83 28.05
C ASN A 16 13.69 -6.96 28.72
N GLN A 17 13.53 -5.64 28.59
CA GLN A 17 14.47 -4.66 29.15
C GLN A 17 14.61 -4.79 30.67
N ASP A 18 13.50 -4.93 31.39
CA ASP A 18 13.48 -4.96 32.86
C ASP A 18 14.11 -6.23 33.42
N GLU A 19 13.76 -7.40 32.86
CA GLU A 19 14.37 -8.67 33.22
C GLU A 19 15.87 -8.67 32.94
N THR A 20 16.30 -8.13 31.80
CA THR A 20 17.73 -8.07 31.45
C THR A 20 18.50 -7.14 32.37
N LYS A 21 17.93 -5.98 32.73
CA LYS A 21 18.51 -5.06 33.71
C LYS A 21 18.64 -5.71 35.09
N LYS A 22 17.59 -6.41 35.53
CA LYS A 22 17.63 -7.16 36.79
C LYS A 22 18.73 -8.23 36.79
N LEU A 23 18.83 -9.01 35.71
CA LEU A 23 19.89 -10.01 35.56
C LEU A 23 21.29 -9.37 35.57
N LEU A 24 21.45 -8.19 34.96
CA LEU A 24 22.71 -7.45 34.98
C LEU A 24 23.07 -7.00 36.39
N GLU A 25 22.11 -6.43 37.13
CA GLU A 25 22.32 -5.95 38.50
C GLU A 25 22.71 -7.11 39.43
N GLU A 26 21.97 -8.22 39.40
CA GLU A 26 22.28 -9.43 40.18
C GLU A 26 23.68 -9.97 39.85
N HIS A 27 24.06 -9.94 38.56
CA HIS A 27 25.38 -10.41 38.10
C HIS A 27 26.52 -9.47 38.53
N GLU A 28 26.30 -8.15 38.51
CA GLU A 28 27.28 -7.16 39.00
C GLU A 28 27.47 -7.28 40.52
N GLN A 29 26.41 -7.52 41.28
CA GLN A 29 26.49 -7.80 42.71
C GLN A 29 27.28 -9.08 43.00
N LEU A 30 27.08 -10.14 42.21
CA LEU A 30 27.84 -11.39 42.31
C LEU A 30 29.33 -11.15 42.01
N LEU A 31 29.65 -10.42 40.95
CA LEU A 31 31.03 -10.05 40.61
C LEU A 31 31.69 -9.24 41.73
N ALA A 32 30.99 -8.29 42.34
CA ALA A 32 31.50 -7.51 43.47
C ALA A 32 31.81 -8.41 44.69
N LYS A 33 30.93 -9.36 45.00
CA LYS A 33 31.16 -10.34 46.09
C LYS A 33 32.36 -11.26 45.79
N LEU A 34 32.50 -11.72 44.55
CA LEU A 34 33.63 -12.54 44.12
C LEU A 34 34.96 -11.79 44.23
N LYS A 35 35.01 -10.53 43.75
CA LYS A 35 36.20 -9.66 43.87
C LYS A 35 36.57 -9.39 45.33
N LYS A 36 35.58 -9.22 46.22
CA LYS A 36 35.85 -9.05 47.66
C LYS A 36 36.49 -10.29 48.29
N ASN A 37 36.14 -11.49 47.81
CA ASN A 37 36.67 -12.75 48.32
C ASN A 37 37.97 -13.21 47.62
N GLU A 38 38.42 -12.48 46.59
CA GLU A 38 39.61 -12.80 45.82
C GLU A 38 40.87 -12.90 46.70
N GLY A 39 41.03 -12.01 47.68
CA GLY A 39 42.14 -12.08 48.64
C GLY A 39 42.18 -13.40 49.44
N GLY A 40 41.02 -13.98 49.74
CA GLY A 40 40.94 -15.28 50.41
C GLY A 40 41.36 -16.44 49.52
N VAL A 41 41.09 -16.36 48.21
CA VAL A 41 41.54 -17.35 47.22
C VAL A 41 43.07 -17.28 47.06
N TRP A 42 43.64 -16.08 47.03
CA TRP A 42 45.10 -15.90 46.99
C TRP A 42 45.79 -16.37 48.26
N ALA A 43 45.19 -16.12 49.43
CA ALA A 43 45.73 -16.63 50.70
C ALA A 43 45.73 -18.16 50.76
N LEU A 44 44.70 -18.83 50.22
CA LEU A 44 44.65 -20.30 50.13
C LEU A 44 45.70 -20.86 49.16
N LEU A 45 45.98 -20.16 48.06
CA LEU A 45 47.05 -20.52 47.13
C LEU A 45 48.42 -20.38 47.80
N GLU A 46 48.65 -19.29 48.53
CA GLU A 46 49.90 -19.04 49.27
C GLU A 46 50.13 -20.11 50.37
N GLU A 47 49.07 -20.54 51.05
CA GLU A 47 49.13 -21.62 52.04
C GLU A 47 49.43 -22.97 51.40
N ALA A 48 48.87 -23.24 50.21
CA ALA A 48 49.18 -24.44 49.44
C ALA A 48 50.66 -24.47 49.01
N ASP A 49 51.21 -23.33 48.57
CA ASP A 49 52.63 -23.18 48.21
C ASP A 49 53.55 -23.40 49.42
N LYS A 50 53.19 -22.85 50.60
CA LYS A 50 53.92 -23.09 51.86
C LYS A 50 53.89 -24.56 52.28
N THR A 51 52.76 -25.22 52.12
CA THR A 51 52.59 -26.65 52.45
C THR A 51 53.39 -27.54 51.50
N ALA A 52 53.48 -27.17 50.22
CA ALA A 52 54.33 -27.84 49.22
C ALA A 52 55.79 -27.86 49.67
N ALA A 53 56.33 -26.69 50.08
CA ALA A 53 57.72 -26.55 50.52
C ALA A 53 58.07 -27.34 51.79
N GLN A 54 57.06 -27.70 52.61
CA GLN A 54 57.26 -28.48 53.84
C GLN A 54 57.20 -30.00 53.59
N LYS A 55 56.46 -30.47 52.58
CA LYS A 55 56.30 -31.89 52.28
C LYS A 55 57.30 -32.37 51.20
N LYS A 56 58.45 -32.88 51.65
CA LYS A 56 59.44 -33.51 50.75
C LYS A 56 58.83 -34.67 49.95
N GLY A 57 58.79 -34.52 48.63
CA GLY A 57 58.36 -35.56 47.67
C GLY A 57 57.01 -35.31 46.99
N GLU A 58 56.19 -34.35 47.46
CA GLU A 58 54.88 -34.01 46.88
C GLU A 58 54.84 -32.62 46.21
N GLU A 59 55.96 -31.87 46.19
CA GLU A 59 56.04 -30.49 45.67
C GLU A 59 55.41 -30.33 44.28
N LEU A 60 55.72 -31.22 43.34
CA LEU A 60 55.19 -31.18 41.97
C LEU A 60 53.66 -31.26 41.89
N VAL A 61 53.02 -31.96 42.84
CA VAL A 61 51.56 -32.11 42.86
C VAL A 61 50.91 -30.83 43.37
N TYR A 62 51.43 -30.25 44.45
CA TYR A 62 50.91 -28.99 44.98
C TYR A 62 51.17 -27.81 44.04
N GLU A 63 52.33 -27.78 43.38
CA GLU A 63 52.64 -26.77 42.36
C GLU A 63 51.67 -26.89 41.16
N ALA A 64 51.43 -28.10 40.65
CA ALA A 64 50.45 -28.32 39.59
C ALA A 64 49.02 -27.96 40.01
N MET A 65 48.64 -28.21 41.28
CA MET A 65 47.35 -27.82 41.83
C MET A 65 47.20 -26.31 41.96
N ALA A 66 48.22 -25.59 42.43
CA ALA A 66 48.22 -24.14 42.55
C ALA A 66 48.11 -23.47 41.16
N VAL A 67 48.86 -23.97 40.17
CA VAL A 67 48.77 -23.53 38.77
C VAL A 67 47.37 -23.78 38.20
N SER A 68 46.83 -24.99 38.39
CA SER A 68 45.49 -25.35 37.90
C SER A 68 44.40 -24.50 38.54
N LEU A 69 44.48 -24.24 39.85
CA LEU A 69 43.50 -23.44 40.57
C LEU A 69 43.58 -21.95 40.18
N SER A 70 44.79 -21.41 39.98
CA SER A 70 45.01 -20.05 39.45
C SER A 70 44.44 -19.88 38.04
N GLU A 71 44.69 -20.84 37.15
CA GLU A 71 44.16 -20.83 35.79
C GLU A 71 42.63 -20.99 35.77
N ALA A 72 42.08 -21.85 36.65
CA ALA A 72 40.63 -22.01 36.82
C ALA A 72 39.96 -20.73 37.33
N TRP A 73 40.57 -20.02 38.28
CA TRP A 73 40.09 -18.74 38.79
C TRP A 73 40.10 -17.66 37.71
N LYS A 74 41.22 -17.50 36.98
CA LYS A 74 41.33 -16.56 35.85
C LYS A 74 40.27 -16.85 34.78
N THR A 75 40.06 -18.12 34.46
CA THR A 75 39.05 -18.56 33.49
C THR A 75 37.64 -18.23 33.97
N LEU A 76 37.32 -18.47 35.25
CA LEU A 76 36.03 -18.13 35.86
C LEU A 76 35.76 -16.63 35.76
N VAL A 77 36.69 -15.79 36.21
CA VAL A 77 36.57 -14.32 36.18
C VAL A 77 36.36 -13.84 34.73
N ALA A 78 37.13 -14.38 33.77
CA ALA A 78 36.97 -14.04 32.36
C ALA A 78 35.58 -14.40 31.80
N HIS A 79 35.01 -15.55 32.18
CA HIS A 79 33.66 -15.93 31.75
C HIS A 79 32.58 -15.04 32.38
N LEU A 80 32.73 -14.65 33.65
CA LEU A 80 31.79 -13.77 34.32
C LEU A 80 31.84 -12.35 33.77
N GLU A 81 33.01 -11.80 33.47
CA GLU A 81 33.13 -10.50 32.80
C GLU A 81 32.55 -10.55 31.37
N LYS A 82 32.73 -11.66 30.63
CA LYS A 82 32.04 -11.85 29.32
C LYS A 82 30.52 -11.88 29.45
N ARG A 83 29.97 -12.56 30.48
CA ARG A 83 28.54 -12.54 30.75
C ARG A 83 28.04 -11.14 31.09
N ARG A 84 28.82 -10.35 31.83
CA ARG A 84 28.49 -8.94 32.10
C ARG A 84 28.39 -8.15 30.80
N SER A 85 29.39 -8.26 29.92
CA SER A 85 29.36 -7.62 28.60
C SER A 85 28.17 -8.04 27.74
N LEU A 86 27.81 -9.34 27.77
CA LEU A 86 26.62 -9.86 27.09
C LEU A 86 25.34 -9.18 27.60
N LEU A 87 25.16 -9.10 28.93
CA LEU A 87 23.97 -8.52 29.54
C LEU A 87 23.86 -7.00 29.29
N ILE A 88 24.99 -6.29 29.28
CA ILE A 88 25.04 -4.86 28.88
C ILE A 88 24.58 -4.69 27.42
N LEU A 89 25.09 -5.53 26.51
CA LEU A 89 24.71 -5.47 25.10
C LEU A 89 23.23 -5.83 24.89
N ALA A 90 22.72 -6.80 25.64
CA ALA A 90 21.30 -7.14 25.66
C ALA A 90 20.43 -5.99 26.19
N CYS A 91 20.86 -5.27 27.24
CA CYS A 91 20.16 -4.08 27.72
C CYS A 91 20.04 -3.01 26.62
N HIS A 92 21.14 -2.70 25.94
CA HIS A 92 21.12 -1.73 24.84
C HIS A 92 20.24 -2.18 23.67
N PHE A 93 20.24 -3.47 23.35
CA PHE A 93 19.35 -4.02 22.33
C PHE A 93 17.87 -3.82 22.70
N PHE A 94 17.46 -4.21 23.91
CA PHE A 94 16.07 -4.08 24.34
C PHE A 94 15.64 -2.61 24.48
N GLU A 95 16.54 -1.72 24.88
CA GLU A 95 16.28 -0.27 24.88
C GLU A 95 16.04 0.26 23.47
N CYS A 96 16.90 -0.08 22.50
CA CYS A 96 16.70 0.29 21.10
C CYS A 96 15.42 -0.31 20.51
N ALA A 97 15.06 -1.54 20.90
CA ALA A 97 13.85 -2.22 20.47
C ALA A 97 12.59 -1.52 21.01
N LEU A 98 12.62 -1.08 22.27
CA LEU A 98 11.54 -0.31 22.89
C LEU A 98 11.37 1.05 22.19
N GLU A 99 12.46 1.78 21.98
CA GLU A 99 12.41 3.06 21.25
C GLU A 99 11.86 2.89 19.83
N PHE A 100 12.22 1.80 19.15
CA PHE A 100 11.68 1.48 17.83
C PHE A 100 10.19 1.17 17.88
N ALA A 101 9.73 0.38 18.85
CA ALA A 101 8.32 0.09 19.06
C ALA A 101 7.51 1.38 19.28
N ILE A 102 8.00 2.29 20.13
CA ILE A 102 7.37 3.60 20.36
C ILE A 102 7.21 4.38 19.04
N ARG A 103 8.21 4.38 18.16
CA ARG A 103 8.11 5.05 16.85
C ARG A 103 7.14 4.39 15.88
N ILE A 104 6.96 3.07 15.98
CA ILE A 104 5.92 2.36 15.24
C ILE A 104 4.54 2.78 15.76
N ASP A 105 4.36 2.83 17.08
CA ASP A 105 3.11 3.23 17.72
C ASP A 105 2.75 4.69 17.36
N GLU A 106 3.71 5.62 17.41
CA GLU A 106 3.53 7.01 16.95
C GLU A 106 3.06 7.09 15.49
N ALA A 107 3.57 6.20 14.62
CA ALA A 107 3.19 6.15 13.22
C ALA A 107 1.80 5.52 13.00
N GLU A 108 1.42 4.53 13.80
CA GLU A 108 0.07 3.93 13.82
C GLU A 108 -0.97 4.94 14.32
N ASP A 109 -0.66 5.67 15.40
CA ASP A 109 -1.53 6.71 15.95
C ASP A 109 -1.76 7.85 14.93
N PHE A 110 -0.69 8.29 14.26
CA PHE A 110 -0.81 9.31 13.21
C PHE A 110 -1.74 8.86 12.07
N GLN A 111 -1.71 7.58 11.68
CA GLN A 111 -2.62 7.05 10.66
C GLN A 111 -4.08 7.09 11.11
N SER A 112 -4.35 6.78 12.39
CA SER A 112 -5.70 6.77 12.95
C SER A 112 -6.32 8.18 13.06
N VAL A 113 -5.48 9.19 13.33
CA VAL A 113 -5.88 10.60 13.49
C VAL A 113 -5.94 11.33 12.15
N GLY A 114 -5.03 11.02 11.21
CA GLY A 114 -4.95 11.65 9.89
C GLY A 114 -6.19 11.46 9.01
N GLN A 115 -6.97 10.40 9.24
CA GLN A 115 -8.24 10.16 8.53
C GLN A 115 -9.37 11.13 8.93
N LYS A 116 -9.23 11.88 10.03
CA LYS A 116 -10.33 12.68 10.62
C LYS A 116 -10.24 14.19 10.38
N SER A 117 -9.11 14.71 9.92
CA SER A 117 -8.82 16.16 9.89
C SER A 117 -8.36 16.67 8.51
N THR A 118 -9.21 16.53 7.49
CA THR A 118 -8.91 16.95 6.11
C THR A 118 -9.30 18.41 5.82
N THR A 119 -8.87 19.36 6.64
CA THR A 119 -8.98 20.81 6.32
C THR A 119 -7.90 21.24 5.32
N ALA A 120 -8.24 22.14 4.39
CA ALA A 120 -7.41 22.44 3.22
C ALA A 120 -6.09 23.17 3.48
N ASP A 121 -6.00 23.92 4.59
CA ASP A 121 -4.87 24.82 4.84
C ASP A 121 -3.64 24.14 5.45
N ASN A 122 -3.75 22.91 5.96
CA ASN A 122 -2.68 22.21 6.69
C ASN A 122 -1.99 21.08 5.90
N MET A 123 -2.24 20.97 4.59
CA MET A 123 -1.82 19.81 3.78
C MET A 123 -0.30 19.66 3.66
N ASN A 124 0.43 20.77 3.49
CA ASN A 124 1.90 20.76 3.41
C ASN A 124 2.55 20.37 4.74
N GLU A 125 1.99 20.88 5.85
CA GLU A 125 2.44 20.52 7.19
C GLU A 125 2.22 19.03 7.45
N LEU A 126 1.08 18.48 7.00
CA LEU A 126 0.75 17.06 7.14
C LEU A 126 1.70 16.16 6.32
N LEU A 127 2.04 16.55 5.09
CA LEU A 127 3.04 15.85 4.27
C LEU A 127 4.46 15.91 4.88
N GLN A 128 4.85 17.06 5.44
CA GLN A 128 6.12 17.19 6.17
C GLN A 128 6.14 16.28 7.39
N ARG A 129 5.06 16.27 8.18
CA ARG A 129 4.93 15.42 9.38
C ARG A 129 5.04 13.94 9.03
N HIS A 130 4.39 13.51 7.96
CA HIS A 130 4.53 12.15 7.43
C HIS A 130 5.98 11.81 7.08
N SER A 131 6.73 12.74 6.48
CA SER A 131 8.14 12.53 6.14
C SER A 131 9.02 12.39 7.39
N THR A 132 8.76 13.19 8.43
CA THR A 132 9.50 13.19 9.69
C THR A 132 9.27 11.90 10.47
N ILE A 133 8.01 11.47 10.61
CA ILE A 133 7.66 10.22 11.31
C ILE A 133 8.32 9.02 10.63
N ARG A 134 8.20 8.93 9.29
CA ARG A 134 8.80 7.83 8.53
C ARG A 134 10.33 7.80 8.69
N ARG A 135 10.98 8.96 8.68
CA ARG A 135 12.43 9.06 8.88
C ARG A 135 12.84 8.59 10.27
N GLY A 136 12.18 9.09 11.32
CA GLY A 136 12.48 8.69 12.70
C GLY A 136 12.27 7.19 12.94
N MET A 137 11.22 6.60 12.38
CA MET A 137 10.98 5.16 12.42
C MET A 137 12.12 4.37 11.73
N LEU A 138 12.59 4.82 10.55
CA LEU A 138 13.68 4.16 9.83
C LEU A 138 15.02 4.26 10.56
N GLU A 139 15.31 5.41 11.17
CA GLU A 139 16.52 5.63 11.98
C GLU A 139 16.56 4.65 13.16
N LYS A 140 15.46 4.53 13.92
CA LYS A 140 15.36 3.58 15.03
C LYS A 140 15.37 2.12 14.57
N SER A 141 14.73 1.80 13.44
CA SER A 141 14.82 0.48 12.81
C SER A 141 16.27 0.09 12.49
N MET A 142 17.07 1.03 11.97
CA MET A 142 18.46 0.77 11.63
C MET A 142 19.30 0.57 12.89
N LEU A 143 19.07 1.38 13.93
CA LEU A 143 19.77 1.27 15.21
C LEU A 143 19.56 -0.10 15.85
N VAL A 144 18.30 -0.55 15.96
CA VAL A 144 18.00 -1.86 16.57
C VAL A 144 18.52 -3.03 15.74
N LEU A 145 18.53 -2.93 14.40
CA LEU A 145 19.13 -3.95 13.52
C LEU A 145 20.64 -4.07 13.71
N ASN A 146 21.34 -2.94 13.90
CA ASN A 146 22.77 -2.96 14.17
C ASN A 146 23.06 -3.58 15.53
N LYS A 147 22.28 -3.21 16.56
CA LYS A 147 22.42 -3.77 17.90
C LYS A 147 22.04 -5.24 18.00
N SER A 148 21.05 -5.71 17.25
CA SER A 148 20.72 -7.14 17.18
C SER A 148 21.87 -7.92 16.56
N ARG A 149 22.49 -7.44 15.47
CA ARG A 149 23.66 -8.09 14.86
C ARG A 149 24.86 -8.15 15.80
N GLU A 150 25.15 -7.04 16.49
CA GLU A 150 26.22 -6.97 17.48
C GLU A 150 25.99 -8.01 18.59
N LEU A 151 24.77 -8.08 19.13
CA LEU A 151 24.39 -9.02 20.19
C LEU A 151 24.46 -10.48 19.74
N LEU A 152 23.91 -10.80 18.56
CA LEU A 152 23.93 -12.16 18.03
C LEU A 152 25.34 -12.62 17.67
N GLY A 153 26.17 -11.71 17.14
CA GLY A 153 27.60 -11.95 16.91
C GLY A 153 28.33 -12.28 18.22
N PHE A 154 28.14 -11.45 19.24
CA PHE A 154 28.74 -11.68 20.56
C PHE A 154 28.28 -13.00 21.18
N LEU A 155 26.99 -13.32 21.10
CA LEU A 155 26.44 -14.59 21.58
C LEU A 155 27.08 -15.80 20.89
N LYS A 156 27.25 -15.72 19.56
CA LYS A 156 27.86 -16.78 18.76
C LYS A 156 29.34 -16.99 19.10
N ASP A 157 30.08 -15.89 19.26
CA ASP A 157 31.49 -15.94 19.64
C ASP A 157 31.66 -16.49 21.07
N PHE A 158 30.76 -16.12 21.99
CA PHE A 158 30.78 -16.63 23.36
C PHE A 158 30.44 -18.13 23.41
N GLN A 159 29.44 -18.58 22.65
CA GLN A 159 29.06 -20.01 22.55
C GLN A 159 30.18 -20.87 21.93
N SER A 160 30.99 -20.31 21.03
CA SER A 160 32.03 -21.05 20.29
C SER A 160 33.18 -21.57 21.17
N GLN A 161 33.33 -21.05 22.39
CA GLN A 161 34.37 -21.46 23.34
C GLN A 161 34.16 -22.92 23.78
N GLN A 162 35.24 -23.72 23.73
CA GLN A 162 35.21 -25.18 23.93
C GLN A 162 34.43 -25.63 25.18
N ALA A 163 34.47 -24.86 26.27
CA ALA A 163 33.78 -25.16 27.53
C ALA A 163 32.24 -25.01 27.49
N LEU A 164 31.69 -24.35 26.45
CA LEU A 164 30.26 -24.01 26.34
C LEU A 164 29.57 -24.66 25.13
N LYS A 165 30.32 -25.31 24.24
CA LYS A 165 29.80 -25.94 23.00
C LYS A 165 28.81 -27.08 23.26
N TYR A 166 28.97 -27.84 24.34
CA TYR A 166 28.19 -29.05 24.61
C TYR A 166 27.60 -28.97 26.03
N GLY A 167 26.27 -29.05 26.17
CA GLY A 167 25.56 -29.05 27.47
C GLY A 167 24.47 -27.96 27.60
N ARG A 168 23.97 -27.74 28.84
CA ARG A 168 22.90 -26.76 29.15
C ARG A 168 23.22 -25.33 28.69
N ALA A 169 24.48 -24.93 28.66
CA ALA A 169 24.95 -23.65 28.11
C ALA A 169 24.49 -23.41 26.66
N SER A 170 24.45 -24.46 25.85
CA SER A 170 23.97 -24.39 24.47
C SER A 170 22.48 -24.03 24.43
N HIS A 171 21.66 -24.63 25.29
CA HIS A 171 20.23 -24.35 25.34
C HIS A 171 19.92 -22.89 25.75
N GLY A 172 20.66 -22.34 26.72
CA GLY A 172 20.55 -20.92 27.09
C GLY A 172 20.89 -19.98 25.93
N ALA A 173 21.91 -20.33 25.13
CA ALA A 173 22.26 -19.59 23.92
C ALA A 173 21.12 -19.62 22.88
N TRP A 174 20.59 -20.81 22.56
CA TRP A 174 19.48 -20.96 21.60
C TRP A 174 18.23 -20.19 22.03
N SER A 175 17.91 -20.22 23.33
CA SER A 175 16.83 -19.42 23.88
C SER A 175 17.07 -17.92 23.64
N SER A 176 18.28 -17.42 23.94
CA SER A 176 18.66 -16.03 23.70
C SER A 176 18.62 -15.63 22.22
N PHE A 177 19.11 -16.50 21.31
CA PHE A 177 18.98 -16.30 19.86
C PHE A 177 17.52 -16.14 19.46
N GLY A 178 16.66 -17.08 19.86
CA GLY A 178 15.24 -17.05 19.55
C GLY A 178 14.51 -15.82 20.08
N LYS A 179 14.87 -15.33 21.28
CA LYS A 179 14.30 -14.09 21.85
C LYS A 179 14.62 -12.86 21.00
N VAL A 180 15.89 -12.70 20.60
CA VAL A 180 16.34 -11.57 19.78
C VAL A 180 15.74 -11.64 18.38
N GLU A 181 15.81 -12.80 17.74
CA GLU A 181 15.30 -12.99 16.37
C GLU A 181 13.79 -12.85 16.32
N GLY A 182 13.05 -13.46 17.25
CA GLY A 182 11.59 -13.37 17.30
C GLY A 182 11.09 -11.95 17.55
N LEU A 183 11.71 -11.20 18.47
CA LEU A 183 11.35 -9.80 18.70
C LEU A 183 11.64 -8.95 17.45
N MET A 184 12.78 -9.18 16.80
CA MET A 184 13.14 -8.47 15.58
C MET A 184 12.20 -8.76 14.42
N GLU A 185 11.76 -10.01 14.27
CA GLU A 185 10.77 -10.40 13.28
C GLU A 185 9.46 -9.64 13.48
N ILE A 186 8.92 -9.66 14.70
CA ILE A 186 7.67 -8.95 15.05
C ILE A 186 7.79 -7.46 14.78
N LEU A 187 8.87 -6.81 15.23
CA LEU A 187 9.05 -5.36 15.05
C LEU A 187 9.23 -4.97 13.57
N GLN A 188 9.99 -5.76 12.80
CA GLN A 188 10.17 -5.50 11.37
C GLN A 188 8.88 -5.75 10.57
N ASP A 189 8.08 -6.75 10.95
CA ASP A 189 6.76 -6.99 10.34
C ASP A 189 5.77 -5.86 10.61
N ARG A 190 5.67 -5.41 11.87
CA ARG A 190 4.86 -4.23 12.22
C ARG A 190 5.29 -3.02 11.41
N ARG A 191 6.60 -2.73 11.36
CA ARG A 191 7.15 -1.62 10.56
C ARG A 191 6.84 -1.77 9.07
N ARG A 192 6.90 -2.98 8.50
CA ARG A 192 6.52 -3.23 7.10
C ARG A 192 5.05 -2.89 6.83
N GLN A 193 4.15 -3.26 7.73
CA GLN A 193 2.72 -2.97 7.62
C GLN A 193 2.43 -1.46 7.70
N VAL A 194 3.03 -0.79 8.69
CA VAL A 194 2.94 0.67 8.86
C VAL A 194 3.47 1.41 7.64
N ASP A 195 4.65 1.03 7.12
CA ASP A 195 5.23 1.63 5.91
C ASP A 195 4.31 1.48 4.68
N LEU A 196 3.62 0.34 4.54
CA LEU A 196 2.68 0.11 3.45
C LEU A 196 1.48 1.07 3.55
N CYS A 197 0.87 1.17 4.72
CA CYS A 197 -0.29 2.05 4.94
C CYS A 197 0.09 3.52 4.75
N MET A 198 1.21 3.95 5.33
CA MET A 198 1.74 5.30 5.18
C MET A 198 1.99 5.68 3.71
N ARG A 199 2.59 4.78 2.92
CA ARG A 199 2.80 5.03 1.47
C ARG A 199 1.47 5.24 0.74
N GLN A 200 0.46 4.43 1.05
CA GLN A 200 -0.85 4.57 0.45
C GLN A 200 -1.51 5.91 0.84
N GLN A 201 -1.53 6.24 2.13
CA GLN A 201 -2.09 7.50 2.62
C GLN A 201 -1.38 8.71 2.00
N LYS A 202 -0.05 8.70 1.93
CA LYS A 202 0.71 9.78 1.28
C LYS A 202 0.31 9.94 -0.19
N HIS A 203 0.14 8.85 -0.93
CA HIS A 203 -0.27 8.91 -2.32
C HIS A 203 -1.69 9.48 -2.49
N GLU A 204 -2.62 9.07 -1.62
CA GLU A 204 -3.98 9.61 -1.57
C GLU A 204 -3.97 11.13 -1.27
N LEU A 205 -3.16 11.55 -0.30
CA LEU A 205 -2.99 12.95 0.07
C LEU A 205 -2.38 13.78 -1.08
N GLU A 206 -1.32 13.29 -1.72
CA GLU A 206 -0.72 13.95 -2.90
C GLU A 206 -1.71 14.06 -4.06
N THR A 207 -2.61 13.08 -4.22
CA THR A 207 -3.67 13.10 -5.23
C THR A 207 -4.72 14.14 -4.90
N ILE A 208 -5.21 14.20 -3.65
CA ILE A 208 -6.17 15.21 -3.18
C ILE A 208 -5.56 16.61 -3.32
N TYR A 209 -4.29 16.78 -2.96
CA TYR A 209 -3.58 18.04 -3.10
C TYR A 209 -3.52 18.49 -4.56
N ARG A 210 -3.18 17.57 -5.49
CA ARG A 210 -3.21 17.84 -6.92
C ARG A 210 -4.60 18.23 -7.40
N ILE A 211 -5.65 17.52 -6.99
CA ILE A 211 -7.04 17.85 -7.35
C ILE A 211 -7.42 19.27 -6.88
N ARG A 212 -7.10 19.65 -5.63
CA ARG A 212 -7.41 20.97 -5.09
C ARG A 212 -6.69 22.10 -5.82
N GLN A 213 -5.50 21.87 -6.37
CA GLN A 213 -4.84 22.87 -7.21
C GLN A 213 -5.64 23.22 -8.48
N TRP A 214 -6.52 22.32 -8.95
CA TRP A 214 -7.38 22.57 -10.11
C TRP A 214 -8.65 23.36 -9.80
N GLU A 215 -9.06 23.48 -8.53
CA GLU A 215 -10.26 24.24 -8.14
C GLU A 215 -10.12 25.74 -8.46
N ARG A 216 -8.92 26.32 -8.32
CA ARG A 216 -8.69 27.75 -8.66
C ARG A 216 -8.84 28.03 -10.16
N PRO A 217 -8.12 27.35 -11.07
CA PRO A 217 -8.30 27.54 -12.52
C PRO A 217 -9.73 27.24 -13.00
N GLU A 218 -10.40 26.23 -12.43
CA GLU A 218 -11.79 25.93 -12.76
C GLU A 218 -12.74 27.08 -12.38
N GLN A 219 -12.56 27.67 -11.19
CA GLN A 219 -13.34 28.83 -10.74
C GLN A 219 -13.10 30.06 -11.63
N GLU A 220 -11.86 30.33 -12.02
CA GLU A 220 -11.50 31.43 -12.93
C GLU A 220 -12.13 31.27 -14.32
N VAL A 221 -12.04 30.07 -14.91
CA VAL A 221 -12.65 29.76 -16.21
C VAL A 221 -14.18 29.84 -16.15
N SER A 222 -14.77 29.33 -15.07
CA SER A 222 -16.22 29.42 -14.82
C SER A 222 -16.69 30.87 -14.69
N HIS A 223 -15.94 31.71 -13.98
CA HIS A 223 -16.23 33.14 -13.85
C HIS A 223 -16.18 33.85 -15.22
N SER A 224 -15.09 33.66 -15.97
CA SER A 224 -14.92 34.26 -17.30
C SER A 224 -16.02 33.83 -18.29
N CYS A 225 -16.49 32.58 -18.18
CA CYS A 225 -17.59 32.08 -19.01
C CYS A 225 -18.92 32.76 -18.68
N LYS A 226 -19.20 33.01 -17.39
CA LYS A 226 -20.40 33.74 -16.93
C LYS A 226 -20.38 35.20 -17.40
N GLU A 227 -19.24 35.88 -17.33
CA GLU A 227 -19.10 37.26 -17.81
C GLU A 227 -19.39 37.38 -19.32
N LYS A 228 -18.83 36.48 -20.13
CA LYS A 228 -19.09 36.45 -21.58
C LYS A 228 -20.57 36.20 -21.89
N LEU A 229 -21.23 35.30 -21.16
CA LEU A 229 -22.68 35.07 -21.29
C LEU A 229 -23.51 36.32 -21.02
N ILE A 230 -23.15 37.11 -20.00
CA ILE A 230 -23.81 38.39 -19.68
C ILE A 230 -23.61 39.40 -20.82
N TYR A 231 -22.38 39.51 -21.34
CA TYR A 231 -22.07 40.39 -22.46
C TYR A 231 -22.91 40.07 -23.71
N TYR A 232 -23.01 38.79 -24.08
CA TYR A 232 -23.83 38.37 -25.23
C TYR A 232 -25.32 38.62 -25.02
N ARG A 233 -25.83 38.49 -23.79
CA ARG A 233 -27.22 38.78 -23.44
C ARG A 233 -27.55 40.27 -23.57
N ASN A 234 -26.63 41.14 -23.17
CA ASN A 234 -26.80 42.60 -23.31
C ASN A 234 -26.73 43.04 -24.77
N TRP A 235 -25.82 42.46 -25.56
CA TRP A 235 -25.75 42.72 -27.00
C TRP A 235 -27.05 42.32 -27.72
N MET A 236 -27.62 41.17 -27.38
CA MET A 236 -28.92 40.72 -27.89
C MET A 236 -30.05 41.71 -27.59
N TYR A 237 -30.09 42.25 -26.36
CA TYR A 237 -31.06 43.26 -25.95
C TYR A 237 -30.94 44.54 -26.78
N CYS A 238 -29.72 45.02 -27.04
CA CYS A 238 -29.48 46.19 -27.89
C CYS A 238 -29.96 45.98 -29.34
N VAL A 239 -29.74 44.79 -29.91
CA VAL A 239 -30.18 44.46 -31.28
C VAL A 239 -31.70 44.44 -31.39
N LEU A 240 -32.40 43.82 -30.44
CA LEU A 240 -33.87 43.80 -30.40
C LEU A 240 -34.46 45.22 -30.23
N LYS A 241 -33.82 46.05 -29.40
CA LYS A 241 -34.22 47.45 -29.22
C LYS A 241 -34.03 48.25 -30.51
N LEU A 242 -32.92 48.10 -31.21
CA LEU A 242 -32.67 48.72 -32.51
C LEU A 242 -33.71 48.30 -33.56
N GLN A 243 -34.04 47.01 -33.65
CA GLN A 243 -35.09 46.51 -34.55
C GLN A 243 -36.47 47.10 -34.24
N SER A 244 -36.82 47.26 -32.95
CA SER A 244 -38.10 47.86 -32.55
C SER A 244 -38.19 49.35 -32.93
N VAL A 245 -37.08 50.09 -32.81
CA VAL A 245 -37.00 51.51 -33.16
C VAL A 245 -37.07 51.68 -34.68
N THR A 246 -36.35 50.86 -35.46
CA THR A 246 -36.43 50.91 -36.92
C THR A 246 -37.83 50.58 -37.44
N PHE A 247 -38.51 49.59 -36.83
CA PHE A 247 -39.88 49.24 -37.15
C PHE A 247 -40.88 50.37 -36.82
N PHE A 248 -40.68 51.05 -35.68
CA PHE A 248 -41.51 52.20 -35.28
C PHE A 248 -41.36 53.38 -36.25
N TRP A 249 -40.14 53.74 -36.64
CA TRP A 249 -39.88 54.80 -37.63
C TRP A 249 -40.42 54.44 -39.02
N LEU A 250 -40.33 53.18 -39.44
CA LEU A 250 -40.90 52.66 -40.68
C LEU A 250 -42.43 52.79 -40.76
N LYS A 251 -43.13 52.73 -39.62
CA LYS A 251 -44.60 52.85 -39.55
C LYS A 251 -45.10 54.31 -39.59
N MET A 252 -44.23 55.28 -39.32
CA MET A 252 -44.57 56.71 -39.17
C MET A 252 -44.40 57.55 -40.45
N ILE A 253 -43.67 57.10 -41.47
CA ILE A 253 -43.31 57.93 -42.63
C ILE A 253 -43.79 57.25 -43.93
N GLN A 254 -44.79 57.83 -44.59
CA GLN A 254 -45.13 57.51 -45.99
C GLN A 254 -44.39 58.50 -46.92
N ASN A 255 -43.16 58.18 -47.34
CA ASN A 255 -42.45 59.02 -48.31
C ASN A 255 -41.38 58.28 -49.14
N GLN A 256 -41.12 58.76 -50.36
CA GLN A 256 -40.35 58.05 -51.42
C GLN A 256 -38.84 57.91 -51.16
N TYR A 257 -38.30 58.54 -50.11
CA TYR A 257 -36.92 58.34 -49.61
C TYR A 257 -36.72 57.02 -48.84
N LEU A 258 -37.80 56.24 -48.62
CA LEU A 258 -37.78 54.98 -47.88
C LEU A 258 -36.97 53.86 -48.55
N SER A 259 -36.78 53.86 -49.88
CA SER A 259 -36.18 52.71 -50.59
C SER A 259 -34.82 52.28 -50.01
N LYS A 260 -33.94 53.24 -49.70
CA LYS A 260 -32.59 52.99 -49.15
C LYS A 260 -32.61 52.51 -47.68
N TYR A 261 -33.55 52.99 -46.88
CA TYR A 261 -33.72 52.58 -45.48
C TYR A 261 -34.46 51.24 -45.36
N ILE A 262 -35.46 50.99 -46.22
CA ILE A 262 -36.11 49.68 -46.38
C ILE A 262 -35.06 48.65 -46.80
N THR A 263 -34.26 48.90 -47.84
CA THR A 263 -33.20 47.95 -48.24
C THR A 263 -32.17 47.75 -47.14
N SER A 264 -31.80 48.79 -46.39
CA SER A 264 -30.85 48.62 -45.28
C SER A 264 -31.44 47.85 -44.10
N HIS A 265 -32.73 48.06 -43.79
CA HIS A 265 -33.45 47.31 -42.76
C HIS A 265 -33.68 45.86 -43.17
N GLU A 266 -34.04 45.59 -44.42
CA GLU A 266 -34.16 44.24 -44.97
C GLU A 266 -32.83 43.51 -44.98
N LYS A 267 -31.73 44.20 -45.36
CA LYS A 267 -30.37 43.63 -45.25
C LYS A 267 -29.99 43.34 -43.80
N LEU A 268 -30.27 44.25 -42.87
CA LEU A 268 -30.01 44.04 -41.45
C LEU A 268 -30.86 42.91 -40.86
N LYS A 269 -32.11 42.78 -41.29
CA LYS A 269 -33.00 41.68 -40.90
C LYS A 269 -32.49 40.36 -41.47
N ALA A 270 -32.11 40.31 -42.74
CA ALA A 270 -31.56 39.12 -43.38
C ALA A 270 -30.22 38.70 -42.75
N THR A 271 -29.32 39.64 -42.44
CA THR A 271 -28.07 39.33 -41.73
C THR A 271 -28.31 38.88 -40.31
N HIS A 272 -29.29 39.47 -39.60
CA HIS A 272 -29.70 39.02 -38.28
C HIS A 272 -30.30 37.62 -38.31
N GLU A 273 -31.22 37.32 -39.22
CA GLU A 273 -31.83 35.98 -39.38
C GLU A 273 -30.77 34.94 -39.78
N HIS A 274 -29.85 35.30 -40.66
CA HIS A 274 -28.72 34.43 -41.02
C HIS A 274 -27.79 34.18 -39.83
N PHE A 275 -27.38 35.23 -39.12
CA PHE A 275 -26.55 35.09 -37.92
C PHE A 275 -27.26 34.30 -36.80
N TRP A 276 -28.56 34.54 -36.61
CA TRP A 276 -29.38 33.81 -35.65
C TRP A 276 -29.48 32.33 -35.99
N SER A 277 -29.68 31.98 -37.27
CA SER A 277 -29.69 30.59 -37.70
C SER A 277 -28.33 29.91 -37.48
N LEU A 278 -27.21 30.60 -37.76
CA LEU A 278 -25.86 30.11 -37.45
C LEU A 278 -25.64 29.92 -35.95
N MET A 279 -26.09 30.86 -35.11
CA MET A 279 -25.97 30.78 -33.65
C MET A 279 -26.84 29.67 -33.06
N MET A 280 -28.07 29.51 -33.54
CA MET A 280 -28.98 28.44 -33.09
C MET A 280 -28.48 27.06 -33.55
N ASN A 281 -27.92 26.95 -34.76
CA ASN A 281 -27.24 25.73 -35.21
C ASN A 281 -26.03 25.43 -34.33
N ARG A 282 -25.20 26.43 -34.01
CA ARG A 282 -24.05 26.26 -33.11
C ARG A 282 -24.49 25.85 -31.70
N LEU A 283 -25.55 26.44 -31.17
CA LEU A 283 -26.13 26.09 -29.87
C LEU A 283 -26.64 24.65 -29.86
N ALA A 284 -27.36 24.23 -30.91
CA ALA A 284 -27.82 22.85 -31.06
C ALA A 284 -26.64 21.87 -31.11
N HIS A 285 -25.59 22.16 -31.87
CA HIS A 285 -24.38 21.33 -31.92
C HIS A 285 -23.66 21.27 -30.57
N LEU A 286 -23.58 22.37 -29.83
CA LEU A 286 -22.98 22.42 -28.50
C LEU A 286 -23.80 21.63 -27.47
N GLN A 287 -25.13 21.72 -27.52
CA GLN A 287 -26.03 20.95 -26.67
C GLN A 287 -25.93 19.45 -26.97
N GLU A 288 -25.87 19.07 -28.24
CA GLU A 288 -25.73 17.68 -28.67
C GLU A 288 -24.36 17.10 -28.25
N SER A 289 -23.30 17.88 -28.42
CA SER A 289 -21.94 17.51 -27.96
C SER A 289 -21.86 17.40 -26.43
N ASN A 290 -22.42 18.36 -25.69
CA ASN A 290 -22.45 18.33 -24.22
C ASN A 290 -23.25 17.12 -23.70
N ALA A 291 -24.38 16.79 -24.34
CA ALA A 291 -25.16 15.61 -24.00
C ALA A 291 -24.37 14.31 -24.23
N PHE A 292 -23.59 14.22 -25.32
CA PHE A 292 -22.68 13.10 -25.56
C PHE A 292 -21.62 12.98 -24.45
N TYR A 293 -20.89 14.05 -24.12
CA TYR A 293 -19.86 13.99 -23.06
C TYR A 293 -20.45 13.74 -21.67
N SER A 294 -21.65 14.25 -21.39
CA SER A 294 -22.38 13.94 -20.16
C SER A 294 -22.74 12.46 -20.07
N SER A 295 -23.15 11.84 -21.19
CA SER A 295 -23.39 10.39 -21.25
C SER A 295 -22.10 9.57 -21.12
N ALA A 296 -20.99 10.02 -21.72
CA ALA A 296 -19.67 9.39 -21.57
C ALA A 296 -19.16 9.44 -20.12
N ASN A 297 -19.43 10.54 -19.40
CA ASN A 297 -19.09 10.65 -17.98
C ASN A 297 -19.83 9.65 -17.10
N LYS A 298 -21.06 9.23 -17.46
CA LYS A 298 -21.77 8.16 -16.75
C LYS A 298 -21.04 6.83 -16.86
N VAL A 299 -20.53 6.49 -18.05
CA VAL A 299 -19.69 5.28 -18.26
C VAL A 299 -18.45 5.35 -17.39
N ARG A 300 -17.75 6.49 -17.37
CA ARG A 300 -16.56 6.71 -16.53
C ARG A 300 -16.85 6.49 -15.03
N ASN A 301 -17.99 6.95 -14.53
CA ASN A 301 -18.36 6.77 -13.13
C ASN A 301 -18.63 5.29 -12.78
N ILE A 302 -19.22 4.52 -13.70
CA ILE A 302 -19.40 3.07 -13.53
C ILE A 302 -18.06 2.34 -13.51
N VAL A 303 -17.10 2.76 -14.35
CA VAL A 303 -15.72 2.24 -14.31
C VAL A 303 -15.04 2.54 -12.97
N ALA A 304 -15.21 3.75 -12.43
CA ALA A 304 -14.65 4.11 -11.12
C ALA A 304 -15.25 3.27 -9.98
N LEU A 305 -16.56 3.05 -9.99
CA LEU A 305 -17.24 2.16 -9.03
C LEU A 305 -16.74 0.71 -9.15
N HIS A 306 -16.49 0.23 -10.37
CA HIS A 306 -15.90 -1.10 -10.58
C HIS A 306 -14.52 -1.24 -9.93
N ILE A 307 -13.65 -0.24 -10.10
CA ILE A 307 -12.31 -0.21 -9.49
C ILE A 307 -12.41 -0.18 -7.95
N GLN A 308 -13.35 0.61 -7.40
CA GLN A 308 -13.57 0.74 -5.96
C GLN A 308 -14.13 -0.54 -5.32
N VAL A 309 -15.05 -1.23 -6.02
CA VAL A 309 -15.59 -2.51 -5.55
C VAL A 309 -14.50 -3.58 -5.59
N LYS A 310 -13.70 -3.62 -6.67
CA LYS A 310 -12.54 -4.53 -6.81
C LYS A 310 -11.49 -4.33 -5.71
N SER A 311 -11.16 -3.09 -5.36
CA SER A 311 -10.22 -2.78 -4.28
C SER A 311 -10.77 -3.16 -2.89
N SER A 312 -12.06 -2.93 -2.64
CA SER A 312 -12.70 -3.33 -1.38
C SER A 312 -12.82 -4.85 -1.17
N LEU A 313 -12.84 -5.62 -2.26
CA LEU A 313 -12.97 -7.08 -2.24
C LEU A 313 -11.63 -7.79 -2.05
N PHE A 314 -10.52 -7.18 -2.48
CA PHE A 314 -9.16 -7.69 -2.20
C PHE A 314 -8.86 -7.76 -0.69
N VAL A 315 -9.57 -6.96 0.12
CA VAL A 315 -9.35 -6.83 1.57
C VAL A 315 -10.15 -7.83 2.41
N ARG A 316 -11.17 -8.54 1.88
CA ARG A 316 -12.03 -9.44 2.68
C ARG A 316 -11.95 -10.91 2.25
N ARG A 317 -11.28 -11.70 3.08
CA ARG A 317 -11.18 -13.17 3.01
C ARG A 317 -12.55 -13.86 2.90
N PHE A 318 -12.70 -14.66 1.83
CA PHE A 318 -13.48 -15.90 1.68
C PHE A 318 -14.76 -16.15 2.52
N SER A 319 -15.83 -15.37 2.38
CA SER A 319 -17.11 -15.81 3.01
C SER A 319 -18.45 -15.37 2.38
N ARG A 320 -18.51 -14.70 1.22
CA ARG A 320 -19.81 -14.40 0.56
C ARG A 320 -19.76 -14.42 -0.97
N TYR A 321 -19.68 -15.63 -1.54
CA TYR A 321 -19.43 -15.85 -2.96
C TYR A 321 -20.69 -15.78 -3.87
N LYS A 322 -21.83 -16.33 -3.45
CA LYS A 322 -23.09 -16.24 -4.23
C LYS A 322 -23.58 -14.80 -4.42
N SER A 323 -23.38 -13.93 -3.42
CA SER A 323 -23.69 -12.50 -3.54
C SER A 323 -22.71 -11.75 -4.46
N LEU A 324 -21.49 -12.27 -4.64
CA LEU A 324 -20.47 -11.65 -5.49
C LEU A 324 -20.77 -11.90 -6.97
N GLN A 325 -21.17 -13.13 -7.32
CA GLN A 325 -21.61 -13.46 -8.68
C GLN A 325 -22.79 -12.58 -9.12
N ARG A 326 -23.80 -12.42 -8.25
CA ARG A 326 -24.94 -11.52 -8.52
C ARG A 326 -24.51 -10.07 -8.78
N LYS A 327 -23.59 -9.54 -7.96
CA LYS A 327 -23.03 -8.20 -8.16
C LYS A 327 -22.27 -8.08 -9.48
N HIS A 328 -21.48 -9.09 -9.87
CA HIS A 328 -20.80 -9.08 -11.17
C HIS A 328 -21.77 -9.16 -12.35
N ASP A 329 -22.86 -9.93 -12.25
CA ASP A 329 -23.89 -9.98 -13.29
C ASP A 329 -24.70 -8.67 -13.37
N GLU A 330 -24.91 -7.99 -12.23
CA GLU A 330 -25.45 -6.63 -12.18
C GLU A 330 -24.50 -5.62 -12.84
N TYR A 331 -23.19 -5.70 -12.58
CA TYR A 331 -22.20 -4.84 -13.25
C TYR A 331 -22.09 -5.10 -14.74
N SER A 332 -22.09 -6.36 -15.18
CA SER A 332 -22.05 -6.71 -16.59
C SER A 332 -23.28 -6.18 -17.34
N ARG A 333 -24.46 -6.19 -16.71
CA ARG A 333 -25.66 -5.54 -17.23
C ARG A 333 -25.53 -4.02 -17.24
N SER A 334 -25.09 -3.42 -16.13
CA SER A 334 -24.93 -1.97 -16.02
C SER A 334 -23.90 -1.39 -17.00
N ILE A 335 -22.84 -2.12 -17.35
CA ILE A 335 -21.86 -1.73 -18.37
C ILE A 335 -22.50 -1.71 -19.75
N LYS A 336 -23.29 -2.74 -20.09
CA LYS A 336 -24.05 -2.79 -21.34
C LYS A 336 -25.07 -1.66 -21.41
N ASP A 337 -25.88 -1.47 -20.38
CA ASP A 337 -26.95 -0.46 -20.39
C ASP A 337 -26.39 0.97 -20.47
N ALA A 338 -25.31 1.27 -19.76
CA ALA A 338 -24.71 2.59 -19.74
C ALA A 338 -23.92 2.94 -21.01
N SER A 339 -23.54 1.94 -21.81
CA SER A 339 -22.74 2.15 -23.02
C SER A 339 -23.57 2.43 -24.27
N VAL A 340 -24.83 2.01 -24.32
CA VAL A 340 -25.71 2.18 -25.49
C VAL A 340 -25.84 3.65 -25.88
N GLU A 341 -26.22 4.49 -24.92
CA GLU A 341 -26.48 5.92 -25.13
C GLU A 341 -25.25 6.69 -25.67
N PRO A 342 -24.06 6.64 -25.04
CA PRO A 342 -22.89 7.38 -25.54
C PRO A 342 -22.39 6.85 -26.89
N LEU A 343 -22.41 5.53 -27.13
CA LEU A 343 -21.97 4.96 -28.40
C LEU A 343 -22.89 5.40 -29.55
N GLN A 344 -24.21 5.31 -29.35
CA GLN A 344 -25.20 5.72 -30.33
C GLN A 344 -25.13 7.23 -30.62
N ARG A 345 -25.09 8.07 -29.59
CA ARG A 345 -24.97 9.53 -29.74
C ARG A 345 -23.67 9.92 -30.43
N GLY A 346 -22.55 9.29 -30.05
CA GLY A 346 -21.27 9.55 -30.68
C GLY A 346 -21.25 9.18 -32.17
N GLN A 347 -21.84 8.03 -32.54
CA GLN A 347 -21.95 7.64 -33.95
C GLN A 347 -22.85 8.58 -34.76
N LEU A 348 -23.98 9.03 -34.20
CA LEU A 348 -24.86 10.02 -34.84
C LEU A 348 -24.16 11.37 -35.02
N LEU A 349 -23.38 11.81 -34.03
CA LEU A 349 -22.57 13.03 -34.12
C LEU A 349 -21.50 12.93 -35.22
N LEU A 350 -20.83 11.79 -35.37
CA LEU A 350 -19.88 11.57 -36.46
C LEU A 350 -20.53 11.64 -37.85
N GLN A 351 -21.78 11.20 -37.99
CA GLN A 351 -22.50 11.27 -39.26
C GLN A 351 -22.94 12.69 -39.63
N LYS A 352 -23.14 13.57 -38.64
CA LYS A 352 -23.62 14.95 -38.85
C LYS A 352 -22.49 15.97 -39.03
N LEU A 353 -21.27 15.64 -38.66
CA LEU A 353 -20.11 16.54 -38.73
C LEU A 353 -19.38 16.38 -40.05
N ASP A 354 -18.81 17.48 -40.55
CA ASP A 354 -17.91 17.47 -41.70
C ASP A 354 -16.66 16.63 -41.36
N PRO A 355 -16.33 15.58 -42.15
CA PRO A 355 -15.16 14.73 -41.92
C PRO A 355 -13.82 15.47 -41.79
N GLN A 356 -13.70 16.68 -42.36
CA GLN A 356 -12.48 17.49 -42.27
C GLN A 356 -12.44 18.42 -41.05
N SER A 357 -13.49 18.46 -40.24
CA SER A 357 -13.52 19.30 -39.03
C SER A 357 -12.57 18.76 -37.95
N ALA A 358 -11.78 19.65 -37.35
CA ALA A 358 -10.93 19.36 -36.19
C ALA A 358 -11.71 18.73 -35.00
N GLN A 359 -13.03 18.93 -34.94
CA GLN A 359 -13.90 18.38 -33.90
C GLN A 359 -14.13 16.86 -34.06
N VAL A 360 -14.04 16.34 -35.30
CA VAL A 360 -14.21 14.91 -35.60
C VAL A 360 -13.10 14.08 -34.94
N GLY A 361 -11.86 14.56 -34.98
CA GLY A 361 -10.72 13.84 -34.40
C GLY A 361 -10.85 13.64 -32.88
N GLY A 362 -11.33 14.65 -32.14
CA GLY A 362 -11.59 14.51 -30.71
C GLY A 362 -12.71 13.53 -30.39
N LEU A 363 -13.79 13.57 -31.17
CA LEU A 363 -14.96 12.70 -30.99
C LEU A 363 -14.64 11.23 -31.32
N GLN A 364 -13.86 10.98 -32.37
CA GLN A 364 -13.38 9.64 -32.73
C GLN A 364 -12.48 9.04 -31.65
N ARG A 365 -11.55 9.82 -31.08
CA ARG A 365 -10.70 9.37 -29.97
C ARG A 365 -11.52 9.00 -28.74
N MET A 366 -12.50 9.83 -28.37
CA MET A 366 -13.39 9.54 -27.23
C MET A 366 -14.26 8.30 -27.47
N LEU A 367 -14.79 8.12 -28.68
CA LEU A 367 -15.54 6.91 -29.06
C LEU A 367 -14.67 5.65 -29.03
N GLY A 368 -13.45 5.73 -29.55
CA GLY A 368 -12.47 4.64 -29.48
C GLY A 368 -12.18 4.26 -28.03
N TYR A 369 -11.91 5.25 -27.19
CA TYR A 369 -11.69 5.06 -25.76
C TYR A 369 -12.87 4.36 -25.07
N ILE A 370 -14.10 4.82 -25.32
CA ILE A 370 -15.30 4.23 -24.71
C ILE A 370 -15.42 2.76 -25.13
N LYS A 371 -15.24 2.44 -26.42
CA LYS A 371 -15.29 1.07 -26.95
C LYS A 371 -14.22 0.17 -26.33
N GLU A 372 -12.96 0.55 -26.40
CA GLU A 372 -11.85 -0.22 -25.83
C GLU A 372 -12.05 -0.49 -24.33
N ARG A 373 -12.59 0.51 -23.60
CA ARG A 373 -12.84 0.37 -22.17
C ARG A 373 -13.98 -0.58 -21.86
N ILE A 374 -15.07 -0.53 -22.65
CA ILE A 374 -16.18 -1.47 -22.52
C ILE A 374 -15.72 -2.89 -22.83
N ASP A 375 -14.92 -3.08 -23.86
CA ASP A 375 -14.40 -4.38 -24.27
C ASP A 375 -13.50 -4.98 -23.19
N ALA A 376 -12.57 -4.19 -22.64
CA ALA A 376 -11.70 -4.61 -21.54
C ALA A 376 -12.49 -5.01 -20.29
N LEU A 377 -13.48 -4.21 -19.88
CA LEU A 377 -14.31 -4.51 -18.70
C LEU A 377 -15.24 -5.71 -18.92
N SER A 378 -15.75 -5.89 -20.14
CA SER A 378 -16.55 -7.04 -20.52
C SER A 378 -15.73 -8.32 -20.47
N HIS A 379 -14.48 -8.26 -20.94
CA HIS A 379 -13.52 -9.37 -20.86
C HIS A 379 -13.18 -9.73 -19.41
N GLU A 380 -12.93 -8.74 -18.53
CA GLU A 380 -12.69 -8.99 -17.11
C GLU A 380 -13.90 -9.64 -16.41
N CYS A 381 -15.11 -9.17 -16.70
CA CYS A 381 -16.34 -9.77 -16.16
C CYS A 381 -16.53 -11.22 -16.64
N HIS A 382 -16.19 -11.51 -17.91
CA HIS A 382 -16.24 -12.85 -18.47
C HIS A 382 -15.22 -13.79 -17.80
N ALA A 383 -13.96 -13.37 -17.70
CA ALA A 383 -12.89 -14.16 -17.09
C ALA A 383 -13.19 -14.50 -15.61
N HIS A 384 -13.73 -13.55 -14.85
CA HIS A 384 -14.17 -13.82 -13.48
C HIS A 384 -15.35 -14.81 -13.42
N ARG A 385 -16.34 -14.67 -14.31
CA ARG A 385 -17.48 -15.61 -14.40
C ARG A 385 -17.01 -17.02 -14.73
N GLU A 386 -16.08 -17.17 -15.66
CA GLU A 386 -15.50 -18.46 -16.05
C GLU A 386 -14.71 -19.10 -14.90
N LEU A 387 -13.84 -18.33 -14.24
CA LEU A 387 -13.12 -18.75 -13.04
C LEU A 387 -14.07 -19.23 -11.93
N THR A 388 -15.18 -18.51 -11.76
CA THR A 388 -16.20 -18.84 -10.77
C THR A 388 -16.93 -20.13 -11.10
N GLY A 389 -17.29 -20.33 -12.37
CA GLY A 389 -17.89 -21.58 -12.84
C GLY A 389 -16.98 -22.78 -12.62
N LYS A 390 -15.70 -22.68 -13.01
CA LYS A 390 -14.73 -23.79 -12.82
C LYS A 390 -14.47 -24.08 -11.34
N ARG A 391 -14.49 -23.06 -10.48
CA ARG A 391 -14.39 -23.27 -9.03
C ARG A 391 -15.59 -24.01 -8.45
N GLN A 392 -16.81 -23.64 -8.83
CA GLN A 392 -18.00 -24.35 -8.38
C GLN A 392 -18.00 -25.80 -8.85
N GLN A 393 -17.56 -26.05 -10.10
CA GLN A 393 -17.38 -27.40 -10.62
C GLN A 393 -16.35 -28.21 -9.82
N LEU A 394 -15.22 -27.61 -9.42
CA LEU A 394 -14.22 -28.26 -8.60
C LEU A 394 -14.77 -28.62 -7.21
N VAL A 395 -15.50 -27.71 -6.57
CA VAL A 395 -16.13 -27.94 -5.25
C VAL A 395 -17.14 -29.09 -5.33
N SER A 396 -18.01 -29.10 -6.34
CA SER A 396 -18.96 -30.20 -6.55
C SER A 396 -18.25 -31.53 -6.85
N SER A 397 -17.16 -31.52 -7.62
CA SER A 397 -16.33 -32.73 -7.83
C SER A 397 -15.64 -33.23 -6.54
N PHE A 398 -15.33 -32.36 -5.58
CA PHE A 398 -14.82 -32.76 -4.26
C PHE A 398 -15.92 -33.39 -3.39
N GLU A 399 -17.11 -32.77 -3.34
CA GLU A 399 -18.26 -33.29 -2.60
C GLU A 399 -18.72 -34.66 -3.14
N GLU A 400 -18.61 -34.91 -4.45
CA GLU A 400 -18.88 -36.20 -5.08
C GLU A 400 -17.84 -37.28 -4.69
N LEU A 401 -16.56 -36.90 -4.55
CA LEU A 401 -15.49 -37.81 -4.12
C LEU A 401 -15.58 -38.19 -2.63
N GLU A 402 -16.07 -37.28 -1.79
CA GLU A 402 -16.23 -37.51 -0.36
C GLU A 402 -17.37 -38.48 -0.03
N ASN A 403 -18.40 -38.53 -0.88
CA ASN A 403 -19.59 -39.39 -0.69
C ASN A 403 -19.39 -40.85 -1.17
N GLU A 404 -18.36 -41.15 -1.96
CA GLU A 404 -18.08 -42.49 -2.50
C GLU A 404 -16.81 -43.09 -1.87
N GLY A 405 -16.91 -43.63 -0.65
CA GLY A 405 -15.79 -44.29 0.03
C GLY A 405 -16.07 -45.75 0.42
N ALA A 406 -15.50 -46.72 -0.32
CA ALA A 406 -14.83 -47.95 0.16
C ALA A 406 -14.93 -49.16 -0.82
N GLY A 407 -13.83 -49.52 -1.49
CA GLY A 407 -13.68 -50.78 -2.24
C GLY A 407 -12.30 -50.93 -2.92
N ALA A 408 -11.75 -52.13 -3.07
CA ALA A 408 -10.37 -52.35 -3.56
C ALA A 408 -10.18 -52.13 -5.08
N THR A 409 -11.25 -52.26 -5.88
CA THR A 409 -11.30 -51.83 -7.30
C THR A 409 -11.42 -50.31 -7.46
N MET A 410 -11.57 -49.58 -6.35
CA MET A 410 -11.74 -48.14 -6.31
C MET A 410 -10.41 -47.39 -6.49
N LYS A 411 -9.26 -48.03 -6.29
CA LYS A 411 -7.97 -47.33 -6.23
C LYS A 411 -7.57 -46.69 -7.56
N ASP A 412 -7.59 -47.45 -8.66
CA ASP A 412 -7.24 -46.91 -9.98
C ASP A 412 -8.28 -45.89 -10.48
N MET A 413 -9.55 -46.09 -10.10
CA MET A 413 -10.64 -45.14 -10.37
C MET A 413 -10.51 -43.85 -9.55
N LEU A 414 -10.10 -43.94 -8.27
CA LEU A 414 -9.82 -42.81 -7.39
C LEU A 414 -8.59 -42.06 -7.87
N ASP A 415 -7.53 -42.76 -8.29
CA ASP A 415 -6.33 -42.15 -8.85
C ASP A 415 -6.65 -41.42 -10.16
N ALA A 416 -7.45 -42.00 -11.07
CA ALA A 416 -7.91 -41.33 -12.28
C ALA A 416 -8.80 -40.10 -11.98
N LYS A 417 -9.72 -40.21 -11.01
CA LYS A 417 -10.54 -39.07 -10.56
C LYS A 417 -9.70 -37.99 -9.87
N TRP A 418 -8.68 -38.37 -9.11
CA TRP A 418 -7.73 -37.45 -8.45
C TRP A 418 -6.86 -36.70 -9.46
N GLN A 419 -6.35 -37.40 -10.48
CA GLN A 419 -5.64 -36.78 -11.60
C GLN A 419 -6.55 -35.81 -12.38
N SER A 420 -7.81 -36.18 -12.62
CA SER A 420 -8.79 -35.28 -13.22
C SER A 420 -9.04 -34.04 -12.36
N LEU A 421 -9.08 -34.20 -11.04
CA LEU A 421 -9.27 -33.11 -10.09
C LEU A 421 -8.05 -32.17 -10.06
N LEU A 422 -6.83 -32.71 -10.05
CA LEU A 422 -5.60 -31.93 -10.16
C LEU A 422 -5.55 -31.14 -11.47
N GLN A 423 -5.95 -31.76 -12.59
CA GLN A 423 -6.02 -31.06 -13.88
C GLN A 423 -7.03 -29.90 -13.85
N LYS A 424 -8.20 -30.09 -13.23
CA LYS A 424 -9.19 -29.02 -13.01
C LYS A 424 -8.66 -27.91 -12.09
N PHE A 425 -7.86 -28.27 -11.09
CA PHE A 425 -7.22 -27.30 -10.19
C PHE A 425 -6.15 -26.47 -10.91
N PHE A 426 -5.24 -27.09 -11.66
CA PHE A 426 -4.21 -26.38 -12.41
C PHE A 426 -4.80 -25.48 -13.49
N THR A 427 -5.81 -25.95 -14.23
CA THR A 427 -6.50 -25.10 -15.21
C THR A 427 -7.21 -23.90 -14.58
N MET A 428 -7.71 -24.02 -13.34
CA MET A 428 -8.25 -22.89 -12.58
C MET A 428 -7.16 -21.93 -12.11
N GLN A 429 -6.01 -22.47 -11.68
CA GLN A 429 -4.84 -21.67 -11.29
C GLN A 429 -4.29 -20.87 -12.48
N ASP A 430 -4.18 -21.47 -13.66
CA ASP A 430 -3.74 -20.81 -14.88
C ASP A 430 -4.71 -19.72 -15.33
N LEU A 431 -6.02 -19.97 -15.27
CA LEU A 431 -7.03 -18.94 -15.50
C LEU A 431 -6.94 -17.81 -14.47
N GLY A 432 -6.60 -18.12 -13.21
CA GLY A 432 -6.41 -17.14 -12.15
C GLY A 432 -5.20 -16.25 -12.43
N ASN A 433 -4.10 -16.86 -12.86
CA ASN A 433 -2.89 -16.15 -13.28
C ASN A 433 -3.12 -15.29 -14.52
N ASN A 434 -3.84 -15.80 -15.53
CA ASN A 434 -4.21 -15.05 -16.73
C ASN A 434 -5.12 -13.85 -16.39
N PHE A 435 -6.11 -14.04 -15.52
CA PHE A 435 -6.96 -12.96 -15.02
C PHE A 435 -6.14 -11.89 -14.28
N MET A 436 -5.19 -12.30 -13.44
CA MET A 436 -4.28 -11.39 -12.73
C MET A 436 -3.37 -10.61 -13.69
N ASN A 437 -2.85 -11.27 -14.73
CA ASN A 437 -2.00 -10.64 -15.75
C ASN A 437 -2.78 -9.63 -16.60
N SER A 438 -3.98 -9.97 -17.07
CA SER A 438 -4.87 -9.02 -17.76
C SER A 438 -5.24 -7.82 -16.88
N SER A 439 -5.52 -8.06 -15.60
CA SER A 439 -5.83 -7.00 -14.64
C SER A 439 -4.65 -6.07 -14.35
N ASN A 440 -3.43 -6.58 -14.34
CA ASN A 440 -2.21 -5.77 -14.15
C ASN A 440 -1.88 -4.96 -15.41
N MET A 441 -2.14 -5.52 -16.60
CA MET A 441 -2.00 -4.82 -17.87
C MET A 441 -2.95 -3.61 -17.97
N VAL A 442 -4.20 -3.76 -17.54
CA VAL A 442 -5.19 -2.66 -17.49
C VAL A 442 -4.77 -1.55 -16.52
N ARG A 443 -4.17 -1.88 -15.37
CA ARG A 443 -3.63 -0.90 -14.42
C ARG A 443 -2.47 -0.10 -15.02
N ASN A 444 -1.51 -0.77 -15.66
CA ASN A 444 -0.36 -0.11 -16.29
C ASN A 444 -0.77 0.77 -17.49
N ILE A 445 -1.81 0.37 -18.24
CA ILE A 445 -2.37 1.20 -19.32
C ILE A 445 -3.10 2.43 -18.77
N VAL A 446 -3.78 2.32 -17.63
CA VAL A 446 -4.39 3.47 -16.93
C VAL A 446 -3.31 4.47 -16.49
N ASP A 447 -2.20 3.97 -15.94
CA ASP A 447 -1.08 4.81 -15.50
C ASP A 447 -0.38 5.51 -16.69
N HIS A 448 -0.19 4.80 -17.81
CA HIS A 448 0.35 5.39 -19.04
C HIS A 448 -0.60 6.41 -19.71
N LEU A 449 -1.92 6.24 -19.58
CA LEU A 449 -2.91 7.15 -20.16
C LEU A 449 -3.11 8.44 -19.34
N LEU A 450 -2.96 8.37 -18.02
CA LEU A 450 -2.89 9.56 -17.17
C LEU A 450 -1.72 10.46 -17.62
N ILE A 451 -0.59 9.86 -17.97
CA ILE A 451 0.59 10.56 -18.50
C ILE A 451 0.33 11.14 -19.90
N LEU A 452 -0.33 10.40 -20.80
CA LEU A 452 -0.63 10.88 -22.16
C LEU A 452 -1.71 11.98 -22.20
N MET A 453 -2.66 11.98 -21.26
CA MET A 453 -3.65 13.05 -21.13
C MET A 453 -3.07 14.36 -20.59
N ASP A 454 -1.98 14.31 -19.82
CA ASP A 454 -1.21 15.49 -19.41
C ASP A 454 -0.43 16.14 -20.57
N TYR A 455 -0.12 15.37 -21.62
CA TYR A 455 0.60 15.85 -22.82
C TYR A 455 -0.30 16.39 -23.94
N ALA A 456 -1.62 16.19 -23.87
CA ALA A 456 -2.58 16.57 -24.92
C ALA A 456 -3.37 17.87 -24.64
N LYS A 457 -2.95 18.65 -23.64
CA LYS A 457 -3.33 20.05 -23.42
C LYS A 457 -2.16 20.94 -23.79
#